data_AF-A0A1M6XSR7-F1
#
_entry.id   AF-A0A1M6XSR7-F1
#
_cell.length_a   1.000
_cell.length_b   1.000
_cell.length_c   1.000
_cell.angle_alpha   90.00
_cell.angle_beta   90.00
_cell.angle_gamma   90.00
#
_symmetry.space_group_name_H-M   'P 1'
#
loop_
_entity.id
_entity.type
_entity.pdbx_description
1 polymer ?
#
loop_
_entity_poly.entity_id
_entity_poly.type
_entity_poly.pdbx_seq_one_letter_code
_entity_poly.pdbx_strand_id
1 'polypeptide(L)'
;MNTVQTSTQKYNDLKALVKRSYADENMRNEIWEYITGYILTDDKKQIQEDRLEQFTTFLSHEECLTHNDIVLNATDFDKYSAERDKAFVNAIEKVWPSPWVSICYGESIGTDHELNRFFYMKKEG
;
A
#
# COMPACT_ATOMS: atom_id res chain seq x y z
N MET A 1 -26.30 -4.79 14.38
CA MET A 1 -25.85 -6.00 13.64
C MET A 1 -24.56 -5.64 12.95
N ASN A 2 -23.42 -6.20 13.38
CA ASN A 2 -22.17 -6.08 12.63
C ASN A 2 -22.19 -7.16 11.55
N THR A 3 -22.56 -6.79 10.33
CA THR A 3 -22.45 -7.68 9.18
C THR A 3 -20.97 -7.91 8.92
N VAL A 4 -20.49 -9.14 9.11
CA VAL A 4 -19.12 -9.52 8.75
C VAL A 4 -19.00 -9.36 7.24
N GLN A 5 -18.20 -8.40 6.78
CA GLN A 5 -17.93 -8.24 5.36
C GLN A 5 -17.14 -9.45 4.84
N THR A 6 -17.53 -9.95 3.66
CA THR A 6 -16.76 -10.99 2.98
C THR A 6 -15.46 -10.42 2.40
N SER A 7 -14.48 -11.28 2.16
CA SER A 7 -13.20 -10.91 1.55
C SER A 7 -13.40 -10.27 0.16
N THR A 8 -14.37 -10.75 -0.61
CA THR A 8 -14.77 -10.13 -1.88
C THR A 8 -15.34 -8.72 -1.70
N GLN A 9 -16.14 -8.49 -0.65
CA GLN A 9 -16.68 -7.15 -0.35
C GLN A 9 -15.55 -6.19 0.01
N LYS A 10 -14.68 -6.56 0.94
CA LYS A 10 -13.52 -5.77 1.37
C LYS A 10 -12.60 -5.42 0.20
N TYR A 11 -12.36 -6.38 -0.70
CA TYR A 11 -11.57 -6.17 -1.91
C TYR A 11 -12.20 -5.16 -2.87
N ASN A 12 -13.51 -5.24 -3.10
CA ASN A 12 -14.24 -4.31 -3.95
C ASN A 12 -14.31 -2.90 -3.33
N ASP A 13 -14.49 -2.82 -2.01
CA ASP A 13 -14.49 -1.55 -1.27
C ASP A 13 -13.10 -0.88 -1.36
N LEU A 14 -12.02 -1.66 -1.23
CA LEU A 14 -10.65 -1.16 -1.43
C LEU A 14 -10.42 -0.66 -2.85
N LYS A 15 -10.94 -1.38 -3.87
CA LYS A 15 -10.89 -0.92 -5.26
C LYS A 15 -11.61 0.41 -5.45
N ALA A 16 -12.78 0.58 -4.83
CA ALA A 16 -13.53 1.82 -4.87
C ALA A 16 -12.78 2.95 -4.15
N LEU A 17 -12.13 2.66 -3.02
CA LEU A 17 -11.25 3.60 -2.31
C LEU A 17 -10.10 4.07 -3.22
N VAL A 18 -9.37 3.16 -3.88
CA VAL A 18 -8.32 3.54 -4.82
C VAL A 18 -8.89 4.41 -5.95
N LYS A 19 -10.06 4.04 -6.48
CA LYS A 19 -10.70 4.81 -7.54
C LYS A 19 -11.05 6.24 -7.14
N ARG A 20 -11.59 6.47 -5.94
CA ARG A 20 -11.92 7.83 -5.46
C ARG A 20 -10.66 8.64 -5.11
N SER A 21 -9.56 7.98 -4.77
CA SER A 21 -8.37 8.64 -4.25
C SER A 21 -7.39 9.14 -5.32
N TYR A 22 -7.40 8.53 -6.51
CA TYR A 22 -6.51 8.88 -7.62
C TYR A 22 -7.31 9.33 -8.85
N ALA A 23 -7.30 10.63 -9.11
CA ALA A 23 -8.01 11.24 -10.24
C ALA A 23 -7.43 10.78 -11.60
N ASP A 24 -6.10 10.75 -11.70
CA ASP A 24 -5.39 10.26 -12.90
C ASP A 24 -5.60 8.75 -13.09
N GLU A 25 -5.95 8.36 -14.31
CA GLU A 25 -6.29 6.97 -14.63
C GLU A 25 -5.07 6.05 -14.62
N ASN A 26 -3.94 6.50 -15.16
CA ASN A 26 -2.74 5.69 -15.22
C ASN A 26 -2.23 5.42 -13.81
N MET A 27 -2.15 6.47 -12.98
CA MET A 27 -1.77 6.36 -11.57
C MET A 27 -2.73 5.46 -10.79
N ARG A 28 -4.05 5.62 -11.00
CA ARG A 28 -5.04 4.75 -10.34
C ARG A 28 -4.85 3.28 -10.71
N ASN A 29 -4.63 2.99 -11.98
CA ASN A 29 -4.45 1.63 -12.47
C ASN A 29 -3.14 1.04 -11.93
N GLU A 30 -2.05 1.79 -11.96
CA GLU A 30 -0.75 1.39 -11.42
C GLU A 30 -0.83 1.09 -9.92
N ILE A 31 -1.47 1.97 -9.13
CA ILE A 31 -1.64 1.77 -7.69
C ILE A 31 -2.53 0.55 -7.39
N TRP A 32 -3.60 0.38 -8.16
CA TRP A 32 -4.45 -0.79 -8.02
C TRP A 32 -3.69 -2.09 -8.38
N GLU A 33 -2.92 -2.09 -9.46
CA GLU A 33 -2.08 -3.22 -9.85
C GLU A 33 -1.08 -3.58 -8.74
N TYR A 34 -0.43 -2.59 -8.15
CA TYR A 34 0.52 -2.78 -7.06
C TYR A 34 -0.14 -3.38 -5.80
N ILE A 35 -1.29 -2.83 -5.39
CA ILE A 35 -2.06 -3.34 -4.24
C ILE A 35 -2.57 -4.76 -4.52
N THR A 36 -3.07 -5.03 -5.72
CA THR A 36 -3.56 -6.37 -6.07
C THR A 36 -2.45 -7.40 -6.20
N GLY A 37 -1.26 -7.02 -6.68
CA GLY A 37 -0.08 -7.89 -6.69
C GLY A 37 0.32 -8.32 -5.28
N TYR A 38 0.11 -7.45 -4.28
CA TYR A 38 0.30 -7.82 -2.89
C TYR A 38 -0.82 -8.73 -2.38
N ILE A 39 -2.09 -8.41 -2.63
CA ILE A 39 -3.24 -9.08 -2.03
C ILE A 39 -3.55 -10.44 -2.68
N LEU A 40 -3.34 -10.60 -3.98
CA LEU A 40 -3.70 -11.82 -4.69
C LEU A 40 -2.56 -12.83 -4.65
N THR A 41 -2.88 -14.12 -4.77
CA THR A 41 -1.89 -15.16 -5.07
C THR A 41 -1.23 -14.90 -6.43
N ASP A 42 -0.05 -15.49 -6.67
CA ASP A 42 0.71 -15.29 -7.92
C ASP A 42 -0.11 -15.61 -9.18
N ASP A 43 -1.02 -16.59 -9.10
CA ASP A 43 -1.93 -16.96 -10.19
C ASP A 43 -3.12 -16.00 -10.36
N LYS A 44 -3.23 -14.98 -9.49
CA LYS A 44 -4.27 -13.96 -9.40
C LYS A 44 -5.69 -14.50 -9.21
N LYS A 45 -5.84 -15.74 -8.72
CA LYS A 45 -7.17 -16.38 -8.57
C LYS A 45 -7.74 -16.31 -7.16
N GLN A 46 -6.88 -16.14 -6.14
CA GLN A 46 -7.31 -16.18 -4.75
C GLN A 46 -6.87 -14.92 -4.01
N ILE A 47 -7.74 -14.45 -3.11
CA ILE A 47 -7.45 -13.34 -2.21
C ILE A 47 -6.72 -13.89 -0.99
N GLN A 48 -5.55 -13.35 -0.67
CA GLN A 48 -4.86 -13.62 0.59
C GLN A 48 -5.47 -12.70 1.67
N GLU A 49 -6.34 -13.28 2.50
CA GLU A 49 -7.15 -12.51 3.47
C GLU A 49 -6.30 -11.73 4.46
N ASP A 50 -5.22 -12.33 4.97
CA ASP A 50 -4.25 -11.70 5.88
C ASP A 50 -3.62 -10.43 5.29
N ARG A 51 -3.36 -10.42 3.99
CA ARG A 51 -2.83 -9.26 3.27
C ARG A 51 -3.91 -8.22 3.02
N LEU A 52 -5.12 -8.65 2.67
CA LEU A 52 -6.28 -7.75 2.50
C LEU A 52 -6.64 -7.05 3.82
N GLU A 53 -6.61 -7.76 4.95
CA GLU A 53 -6.94 -7.18 6.27
C GLU A 53 -6.05 -6.01 6.65
N GLN A 54 -4.82 -5.93 6.15
CA GLN A 54 -3.96 -4.76 6.41
C GLN A 54 -4.59 -3.47 5.86
N PHE A 55 -5.34 -3.55 4.75
CA PHE A 55 -6.00 -2.41 4.13
C PHE A 55 -7.40 -2.13 4.70
N THR A 56 -8.00 -3.06 5.45
CA THR A 56 -9.41 -2.90 5.86
C THR A 56 -9.62 -1.74 6.81
N THR A 57 -8.58 -1.37 7.58
CA THR A 57 -8.64 -0.17 8.41
C THR A 57 -8.80 1.09 7.58
N PHE A 58 -8.31 1.15 6.32
CA PHE A 58 -8.55 2.30 5.45
C PHE A 58 -10.02 2.47 5.07
N LEU A 59 -10.79 1.39 5.06
CA LEU A 59 -12.19 1.40 4.64
C LEU A 59 -13.11 2.10 5.65
N SER A 60 -12.66 2.29 6.89
CA SER A 60 -13.40 3.06 7.90
C SER A 60 -13.16 4.57 7.83
N HIS A 61 -12.37 5.05 6.86
CA HIS A 61 -12.02 6.45 6.69
C HIS A 61 -12.73 7.06 5.48
N GLU A 62 -13.08 8.35 5.59
CA GLU A 62 -13.73 9.09 4.51
C GLU A 62 -12.69 9.71 3.56
N GLU A 63 -11.46 9.90 4.04
CA GLU A 63 -10.37 10.53 3.31
C GLU A 63 -9.90 9.72 2.08
N CYS A 64 -9.02 10.33 1.30
CA CYS A 64 -8.36 9.68 0.17
C CYS A 64 -7.12 8.91 0.62
N LEU A 65 -6.98 7.70 0.06
CA LEU A 65 -5.74 6.93 0.09
C LEU A 65 -4.67 7.67 -0.70
N THR A 66 -3.46 7.72 -0.17
CA THR A 66 -2.30 8.26 -0.88
C THR A 66 -1.09 7.36 -0.61
N HIS A 67 0.03 7.63 -1.27
CA HIS A 67 1.24 6.85 -1.12
C HIS A 67 2.49 7.72 -1.18
N ASN A 68 3.57 7.22 -0.58
CA ASN A 68 4.93 7.68 -0.82
C ASN A 68 5.76 6.52 -1.37
N ASP A 69 6.48 6.79 -2.45
CA ASP A 69 7.49 5.87 -2.98
C ASP A 69 8.79 6.02 -2.19
N ILE A 70 9.31 4.90 -1.71
CA ILE A 70 10.57 4.79 -0.99
C ILE A 70 11.48 3.88 -1.83
N VAL A 71 12.45 4.50 -2.51
CA VAL A 71 13.44 3.78 -3.31
C VAL A 71 14.66 3.52 -2.43
N LEU A 72 14.99 2.25 -2.23
CA LEU A 72 16.11 1.82 -1.39
C LEU A 72 17.18 1.16 -2.22
N ASN A 73 18.44 1.42 -1.91
CA ASN A 73 19.54 0.71 -2.53
C ASN A 73 19.63 -0.71 -1.93
N ALA A 74 19.47 -1.74 -2.77
CA ALA A 74 19.46 -3.15 -2.39
C ALA A 74 20.82 -3.85 -2.56
N THR A 75 21.87 -3.13 -2.97
CA THR A 75 23.22 -3.71 -3.20
C THR A 75 23.97 -4.03 -1.91
N ASP A 76 23.61 -3.40 -0.80
CA ASP A 76 24.20 -3.57 0.52
C ASP A 76 23.07 -3.72 1.55
N PHE A 77 22.98 -4.90 2.16
CA PHE A 77 21.89 -5.25 3.06
C PHE A 77 21.88 -4.42 4.36
N ASP A 78 23.05 -4.12 4.92
CA ASP A 78 23.15 -3.37 6.18
C ASP A 78 22.78 -1.90 5.95
N LYS A 79 23.24 -1.35 4.82
CA LYS A 79 22.86 -0.01 4.37
C LYS A 79 21.38 0.07 4.02
N TYR A 80 20.86 -0.94 3.30
CA TYR A 80 19.44 -1.06 2.97
C TYR A 80 18.58 -1.02 4.23
N SER A 81 18.91 -1.82 5.24
CA SER A 81 18.13 -1.89 6.49
C SER A 81 18.07 -0.54 7.20
N ALA A 82 19.22 0.14 7.34
CA ALA A 82 19.29 1.45 7.99
C ALA A 82 18.56 2.55 7.18
N GLU A 83 18.70 2.55 5.85
CA GLU A 83 18.01 3.50 4.97
C GLU A 83 16.50 3.28 4.98
N ARG A 84 16.08 2.02 4.98
CA ARG A 84 14.68 1.59 5.08
C ARG A 84 14.04 2.13 6.35
N ASP A 85 14.63 1.84 7.51
CA ASP A 85 14.06 2.23 8.79
C ASP A 85 13.96 3.76 8.90
N LYS A 86 15.01 4.48 8.47
CA LYS A 86 14.99 5.96 8.44
C LYS A 86 13.94 6.51 7.48
N ALA A 87 13.79 5.92 6.29
CA ALA A 87 12.80 6.35 5.31
C ALA A 87 11.38 6.12 5.81
N PHE A 88 11.11 4.98 6.46
CA PHE A 88 9.82 4.69 7.06
C PHE A 88 9.49 5.61 8.23
N VAL A 89 10.45 5.85 9.14
CA VAL A 89 10.25 6.80 10.25
C VAL A 89 9.91 8.19 9.70
N ASN A 90 10.68 8.69 8.73
CA ASN A 90 10.39 9.97 8.09
C ASN A 90 9.03 10.00 7.37
N ALA A 91 8.62 8.90 6.75
CA ALA A 91 7.31 8.80 6.12
C ALA A 91 6.20 8.91 7.16
N ILE A 92 6.29 8.15 8.25
CA ILE A 92 5.32 8.14 9.36
C ILE A 92 5.22 9.53 10.02
N GLU A 93 6.35 10.18 10.30
CA GLU A 93 6.41 11.50 10.94
C GLU A 93 5.71 12.59 10.11
N LYS A 94 5.71 12.45 8.79
CA LYS A 94 5.13 13.45 7.88
C LYS A 94 3.62 13.29 7.67
N VAL A 95 3.01 12.18 8.08
CA VAL A 95 1.67 11.78 7.56
C VAL A 95 0.62 11.29 8.58
N TRP A 96 0.88 11.26 9.89
CA TRP A 96 0.00 10.56 10.87
C TRP A 96 -1.25 11.37 11.36
N PRO A 97 -2.43 10.73 11.62
CA PRO A 97 -2.55 9.41 12.20
C PRO A 97 -3.29 8.30 11.45
N SER A 98 -2.77 7.09 11.65
CA SER A 98 -3.31 5.74 11.43
C SER A 98 -4.68 5.63 10.81
N PRO A 99 -4.86 4.74 9.82
CA PRO A 99 -4.01 3.60 9.41
C PRO A 99 -2.93 3.83 8.33
N TRP A 100 -2.03 2.86 8.17
CA TRP A 100 -1.00 2.72 7.11
C TRP A 100 -0.77 1.27 6.74
N VAL A 101 -0.31 1.05 5.51
CA VAL A 101 0.21 -0.23 5.03
C VAL A 101 1.47 0.04 4.24
N SER A 102 2.56 -0.63 4.58
CA SER A 102 3.77 -0.64 3.77
C SER A 102 3.82 -1.91 2.94
N ILE A 103 3.93 -1.77 1.63
CA ILE A 103 4.15 -2.88 0.71
C ILE A 103 5.57 -2.79 0.17
N CYS A 104 6.41 -3.74 0.57
CA CYS A 104 7.71 -4.01 -0.02
C CYS A 104 7.48 -4.97 -1.19
N TYR A 105 7.51 -4.46 -2.41
CA TYR A 105 7.47 -5.32 -3.58
C TYR A 105 8.92 -5.53 -3.97
N GLY A 106 9.44 -6.74 -3.80
CA GLY A 106 10.82 -7.09 -4.14
C GLY A 106 11.16 -6.97 -5.63
N GLU A 107 10.34 -6.27 -6.41
CA GLU A 107 10.68 -5.87 -7.77
C GLU A 107 11.74 -4.77 -7.69
N SER A 108 12.93 -5.15 -8.11
CA SER A 108 14.03 -4.22 -8.22
C SER A 108 13.77 -3.24 -9.37
N ILE A 109 13.76 -1.93 -9.09
CA ILE A 109 13.86 -0.91 -10.14
C ILE A 109 15.32 -0.94 -10.64
N GLY A 110 15.54 -1.70 -11.72
CA GLY A 110 16.88 -2.02 -12.19
C GLY A 110 17.50 -3.18 -11.42
N THR A 111 18.83 -3.26 -11.38
CA THR A 111 19.55 -4.36 -10.67
C THR A 111 19.79 -4.07 -9.19
N ASP A 112 19.69 -2.80 -8.78
CA ASP A 112 20.36 -2.31 -7.56
C ASP A 112 19.42 -1.61 -6.58
N HIS A 113 18.15 -1.39 -6.92
CA HIS A 113 17.20 -0.64 -6.07
C HIS A 113 15.89 -1.37 -5.91
N GLU A 114 15.25 -1.28 -4.74
CA GLU A 114 13.91 -1.82 -4.47
C GLU A 114 12.91 -0.69 -4.27
N LEU A 115 11.73 -0.81 -4.90
CA LEU A 115 10.62 0.10 -4.66
C LEU A 115 9.76 -0.38 -3.50
N ASN A 116 9.63 0.47 -2.49
CA ASN A 116 8.75 0.25 -1.36
C ASN A 116 7.65 1.31 -1.39
N ARG A 117 6.39 0.90 -1.31
CA ARG A 117 5.25 1.84 -1.31
C ARG A 117 4.60 1.89 0.05
N PHE A 118 4.59 3.09 0.64
CA PHE A 118 3.93 3.36 1.90
C PHE A 118 2.57 4.01 1.66
N PHE A 119 1.49 3.29 1.94
CA PHE A 119 0.11 3.73 1.80
C PHE A 119 -0.44 4.28 3.11
N TYR A 120 -1.16 5.40 3.04
CA TYR A 120 -1.75 6.07 4.20
C TYR A 120 -2.98 6.90 3.82
N MET A 121 -3.78 7.30 4.81
CA MET A 121 -4.89 8.24 4.62
C MET A 121 -4.36 9.67 4.69
N LYS A 122 -4.62 10.48 3.66
CA LYS A 122 -4.22 11.88 3.67
C LYS A 122 -5.11 12.67 4.63
N LYS A 123 -4.54 13.23 5.69
CA LYS A 123 -5.25 14.19 6.53
C LYS A 123 -5.62 15.42 5.69
N GLU A 124 -6.90 15.78 5.65
CA GLU A 124 -7.28 17.10 5.12
C GLU A 124 -6.63 18.18 5.98
N GLY A 125 -5.92 19.11 5.33
CA GLY A 125 -5.21 20.22 5.99
C GLY A 125 -6.13 21.37 6.33
#